data_AF-R4YNM5-F1
#
_entry.id   AF-R4YNM5-F1
#
_cell.length_a   1.000
_cell.length_b   1.000
_cell.length_c   1.000
_cell.angle_alpha   90.00
_cell.angle_beta   90.00
_cell.angle_gamma   90.00
#
_symmetry.space_group_name_H-M   'P 1'
#
loop_
_entity.id
_entity.type
_entity.pdbx_description
1 polymer ?
#
loop_
_entity_poly.entity_id
_entity_poly.type
_entity_poly.pdbx_seq_one_letter_code
_entity_poly.pdbx_strand_id
1 'polypeptide(L)'
;MNDWPEYYPCNQVWINLHEYKATLAGDASYLRLLISGALDCTLAWQTTPDGSHNLHRLLFNLKQPLSFQILKNLGFSYFKDDNYLLY
;
A
#
# COMPACT_ATOMS: atom_id res chain seq x y z
N MET A 1 -18.38 12.72 -8.08
CA MET A 1 -17.02 12.92 -7.54
C MET A 1 -16.89 12.04 -6.32
N ASN A 2 -16.36 10.84 -6.48
CA ASN A 2 -15.65 10.08 -5.44
C ASN A 2 -15.23 8.77 -6.09
N ASP A 3 -13.98 8.75 -6.57
CA ASP A 3 -13.32 7.56 -7.09
C ASP A 3 -12.94 6.59 -5.95
N TRP A 4 -13.01 7.07 -4.71
CA TRP A 4 -12.74 6.30 -3.51
C TRP A 4 -13.99 5.54 -3.04
N PRO A 5 -13.82 4.29 -2.55
CA PRO A 5 -14.92 3.45 -2.08
C PRO A 5 -15.57 3.98 -0.79
N GLU A 6 -14.84 4.80 -0.01
CA GLU A 6 -15.28 5.33 1.28
C GLU A 6 -14.97 6.83 1.40
N TYR A 7 -15.67 7.49 2.33
CA TYR A 7 -15.42 8.89 2.66
C TYR A 7 -14.28 9.00 3.67
N TYR A 8 -13.19 9.67 3.28
CA TYR A 8 -12.07 9.92 4.17
C TYR A 8 -12.20 11.29 4.85
N PRO A 9 -12.05 11.34 6.19
CA PRO A 9 -12.02 12.60 6.92
C PRO A 9 -10.99 13.55 6.31
N CYS A 10 -11.40 14.80 6.08
CA CYS A 10 -10.54 15.84 5.53
C CYS A 10 -9.93 15.53 4.14
N ASN A 11 -10.43 14.53 3.41
CA ASN A 11 -9.83 14.02 2.16
C ASN A 11 -8.35 13.61 2.32
N GLN A 12 -7.99 13.08 3.50
CA GLN A 12 -6.62 12.67 3.82
C GLN A 12 -6.52 11.13 3.88
N VAL A 13 -5.36 10.61 3.50
CA VAL A 13 -5.02 9.19 3.62
C VAL A 13 -3.61 9.08 4.22
N TRP A 14 -3.37 7.99 4.95
CA TRP A 14 -2.05 7.65 5.49
C TRP A 14 -1.30 6.79 4.49
N ILE A 15 -0.02 7.12 4.27
CA ILE A 15 0.89 6.32 3.45
C ILE A 15 1.99 5.80 4.36
N ASN A 16 2.05 4.48 4.54
CA ASN A 16 3.06 3.81 5.38
C ASN A 16 4.00 2.99 4.50
N LEU A 17 5.31 3.09 4.75
CA LEU A 17 6.32 2.24 4.15
C LEU A 17 6.74 1.18 5.16
N HIS A 18 6.61 -0.10 4.80
CA HIS A 18 7.01 -1.23 5.61
C HIS A 18 8.08 -2.04 4.88
N GLU A 19 9.28 -2.09 5.44
CA GLU A 19 10.38 -2.91 4.95
C GLU A 19 10.62 -4.06 5.92
N TYR A 20 10.68 -5.28 5.39
CA TYR A 20 11.01 -6.47 6.14
C TYR A 20 12.16 -7.19 5.46
N LYS A 21 13.20 -7.48 6.23
CA LYS A 21 14.35 -8.27 5.79
C LYS A 21 14.31 -9.62 6.50
N ALA A 22 14.06 -10.67 5.75
CA ALA A 22 14.01 -12.03 6.26
C ALA A 22 15.38 -12.43 6.84
N THR A 23 15.36 -12.96 8.07
CA THR A 23 16.54 -13.46 8.77
C THR A 23 16.52 -14.98 8.96
N LEU A 24 15.38 -15.62 8.70
CA LEU A 24 15.16 -17.05 8.85
C LEU A 24 15.02 -17.74 7.49
N ALA A 25 15.45 -19.00 7.42
CA ALA A 25 15.28 -19.82 6.22
C ALA A 25 13.79 -20.11 5.98
N GLY A 26 13.29 -19.70 4.82
CA GLY A 26 11.88 -19.88 4.43
C GLY A 26 11.08 -18.59 4.34
N ASP A 27 11.57 -17.49 4.92
CA ASP A 27 10.94 -16.18 4.77
C ASP A 27 11.47 -15.40 3.57
N ALA A 28 10.60 -14.59 2.97
CA ALA A 28 10.96 -13.69 1.89
C ALA A 28 10.97 -12.25 2.39
N SER A 29 12.10 -11.57 2.17
CA SER A 29 12.18 -10.14 2.42
C SER A 29 11.21 -9.39 1.49
N TYR A 30 10.65 -8.28 1.96
CA TYR A 30 9.73 -7.46 1.18
C TYR A 30 9.85 -5.98 1.50
N LEU A 31 9.40 -5.16 0.55
CA LEU A 31 9.16 -3.74 0.71
C LEU A 31 7.70 -3.48 0.32
N ARG A 32 6.92 -2.90 1.22
CA ARG A 32 5.48 -2.72 1.07
C ARG A 32 5.08 -1.27 1.32
N LEU A 33 4.27 -0.73 0.44
CA LEU A 33 3.55 0.53 0.66
C LEU A 33 2.10 0.22 1.03
N LEU A 34 1.62 0.84 2.10
CA LEU A 34 0.24 0.75 2.57
C LEU A 34 -0.40 2.13 2.47
N ILE A 35 -1.53 2.22 1.79
CA ILE A 35 -2.37 3.42 1.75
C ILE A 35 -3.64 3.10 2.54
N SER A 36 -3.77 3.72 3.71
CA SER A 36 -4.87 3.47 4.64
C SER A 36 -5.67 4.75 4.79
N GLY A 37 -6.96 4.68 4.49
CA GLY A 37 -7.88 5.78 4.76
C GLY A 37 -8.92 5.48 5.84
N ALA A 38 -9.15 4.20 6.14
CA ALA A 38 -9.99 3.70 7.23
C ALA A 38 -9.43 2.37 7.75
N LEU A 39 -9.93 1.89 8.89
CA LEU A 39 -9.48 0.64 9.54
C LEU A 39 -9.47 -0.57 8.59
N ASP A 40 -10.51 -0.70 7.76
CA ASP A 40 -10.71 -1.86 6.88
C ASP A 40 -10.35 -1.59 5.40
N CYS A 41 -9.96 -0.36 5.08
CA CYS A 41 -9.61 0.05 3.72
C CYS A 41 -8.13 0.39 3.63
N THR A 42 -7.31 -0.66 3.58
CA THR A 42 -5.88 -0.55 3.30
C THR A 42 -5.58 -1.11 1.91
N LEU A 43 -4.99 -0.29 1.05
CA LEU A 43 -4.41 -0.72 -0.22
C LEU A 43 -2.92 -1.03 -0.03
N ALA A 44 -2.47 -2.18 -0.50
CA ALA A 44 -1.07 -2.57 -0.47
C ALA A 44 -0.47 -2.64 -1.88
N TRP A 45 0.75 -2.16 -1.99
CA TRP A 45 1.68 -2.48 -3.06
C TRP A 45 2.93 -3.13 -2.45
N GLN A 46 3.45 -4.19 -3.05
CA GLN A 46 4.59 -4.93 -2.51
C GLN A 46 5.60 -5.27 -3.60
N THR A 47 6.89 -5.20 -3.25
CA THR A 47 8.01 -5.65 -4.07
C THR A 47 9.11 -6.29 -3.20
N THR A 48 10.18 -6.78 -3.82
CA THR A 48 11.38 -7.26 -3.10
C THR A 48 12.20 -6.06 -2.59
N PRO A 49 13.03 -6.20 -1.53
CA PRO A 49 13.77 -5.06 -0.95
C PRO A 49 14.73 -4.39 -1.94
N ASP A 50 15.33 -5.17 -2.85
CA ASP A 50 16.20 -4.65 -3.91
C ASP A 50 15.43 -3.83 -4.97
N GLY A 51 14.09 -3.87 -4.91
CA GLY A 51 13.16 -3.08 -5.72
C GLY A 51 13.02 -1.61 -5.29
N SER A 52 13.96 -1.04 -4.54
CA SER A 52 13.95 0.37 -4.13
C SER A 52 13.81 1.34 -5.32
N HIS A 53 14.37 0.99 -6.49
CA HIS A 53 14.15 1.73 -7.73
C HIS A 53 12.68 1.73 -8.17
N ASN A 54 11.97 0.61 -8.00
CA ASN A 54 10.54 0.51 -8.27
C ASN A 54 9.72 1.37 -7.30
N LEU A 55 10.14 1.44 -6.02
CA LEU A 55 9.52 2.32 -5.03
C LEU A 55 9.65 3.80 -5.44
N HIS A 56 10.86 4.25 -5.79
CA HIS A 56 11.08 5.63 -6.24
C HIS A 56 10.26 5.97 -7.48
N ARG A 57 10.20 5.06 -8.45
CA ARG A 57 9.39 5.22 -9.66
C ARG A 57 7.90 5.28 -9.31
N LEU A 58 7.44 4.46 -8.37
CA LEU A 58 6.05 4.49 -7.91
C LEU A 58 5.72 5.82 -7.23
N LEU A 59 6.55 6.27 -6.28
CA LEU A 59 6.37 7.55 -5.58
C LEU A 59 6.35 8.73 -6.55
N PHE A 60 7.19 8.71 -7.59
CA PHE A 60 7.18 9.74 -8.64
C PHE A 60 5.88 9.76 -9.46
N ASN A 61 5.25 8.59 -9.66
CA ASN A 61 4.01 8.46 -10.42
C ASN A 61 2.74 8.71 -9.59
N LEU A 62 2.85 8.81 -8.26
CA LEU A 62 1.75 9.19 -7.38
C LEU A 62 1.47 10.69 -7.53
N LYS A 63 0.50 11.02 -8.38
CA LYS A 63 0.02 12.40 -8.56
C LYS A 63 -1.03 12.76 -7.53
N GLN A 64 -1.01 14.02 -7.08
CA GLN A 64 -2.06 14.59 -6.22
C GLN A 64 -3.08 15.36 -7.07
N PRO A 65 -4.40 15.29 -6.76
CA PRO A 65 -4.99 14.46 -5.71
C PRO A 65 -4.95 12.97 -6.08
N LEU A 66 -4.76 12.11 -5.06
CA LEU A 66 -4.71 10.67 -5.26
C LEU A 66 -6.06 10.12 -5.73
N SER A 67 -6.01 9.25 -6.74
CA SER A 67 -7.17 8.53 -7.28
C SER A 67 -7.01 7.04 -7.00
N PHE A 68 -8.07 6.43 -6.49
CA PHE A 68 -8.16 4.99 -6.25
C PHE A 68 -7.94 4.19 -7.55
N GLN A 69 -8.51 4.62 -8.68
CA GLN A 69 -8.31 3.97 -9.98
C GLN A 69 -6.84 4.04 -10.42
N ILE A 70 -6.16 5.18 -10.21
CA ILE A 70 -4.71 5.29 -10.48
C ILE A 70 -3.92 4.33 -9.60
N LEU A 71 -4.24 4.23 -8.31
CA LEU A 71 -3.60 3.28 -7.40
C LEU A 71 -3.76 1.83 -7.87
N LYS A 72 -4.97 1.43 -8.29
CA LYS A 72 -5.18 0.09 -8.87
C LYS A 72 -4.32 -0.15 -10.12
N ASN A 73 -4.21 0.85 -11.00
CA ASN A 73 -3.36 0.75 -12.20
C ASN A 73 -1.86 0.68 -11.88
N LEU A 74 -1.43 1.23 -10.74
CA LEU A 74 -0.05 1.12 -10.22
C LEU A 74 0.21 -0.20 -9.50
N GLY A 75 -0.78 -1.10 -9.43
CA GLY A 75 -0.66 -2.43 -8.82
C GLY A 75 -1.02 -2.47 -7.34
N PHE A 76 -1.67 -1.43 -6.80
CA PHE A 76 -2.24 -1.52 -5.46
C PHE A 76 -3.46 -2.45 -5.46
N SER A 77 -3.55 -3.27 -4.42
CA SER A 77 -4.65 -4.19 -4.19
C SER A 77 -5.13 -4.08 -2.75
N TYR A 78 -6.36 -4.50 -2.45
CA TYR A 78 -6.82 -4.52 -1.07
C TYR A 78 -5.93 -5.44 -0.26
N PHE A 79 -5.38 -4.88 0.82
CA PHE A 79 -4.62 -5.62 1.78
C PHE A 79 -5.60 -6.39 2.66
N LYS A 80 -5.71 -7.69 2.43
CA LYS A 80 -6.32 -8.61 3.38
C LYS A 80 -5.20 -9.15 4.22
N ASP A 81 -5.13 -8.70 5.47
CA ASP A 81 -4.28 -9.37 6.42
C ASP A 81 -5.03 -10.62 6.89
N ASP A 82 -4.65 -11.78 6.36
CA ASP A 82 -5.20 -13.07 6.81
C ASP A 82 -4.91 -13.34 8.30
N ASN A 83 -4.04 -12.55 8.97
CA ASN A 83 -3.71 -12.67 10.40
C ASN A 83 -4.42 -11.66 11.31
N TYR A 84 -5.19 -10.68 10.81
CA TYR A 84 -5.99 -9.78 11.67
C TYR A 84 -7.43 -10.27 11.91
N LEU A 85 -7.75 -11.53 11.56
CA LEU A 85 -8.99 -12.21 11.96
C LEU A 85 -8.87 -13.00 13.27
N LEU A 86 -7.78 -12.83 14.01
CA LEU A 86 -7.62 -13.39 15.34
C LEU A 86 -7.39 -12.23 16.30
N TYR A 87 -8.48 -11.61 16.77
CA TYR A 87 -8.77 -11.27 18.17
C TYR A 87 -10.06 -10.45 18.26
#